data_AF-A0A3M1JJ51-F1
#
_entry.id   AF-A0A3M1JJ51-F1
#
_cell.length_a   1.000
_cell.length_b   1.000
_cell.length_c   1.000
_cell.angle_alpha   90.00
_cell.angle_beta   90.00
_cell.angle_gamma   90.00
#
_symmetry.space_group_name_H-M   'P 1'
#
loop_
_entity.id
_entity.type
_entity.pdbx_description
1 polymer ?
#
loop_
_entity_poly.entity_id
_entity_poly.type
_entity_poly.pdbx_seq_one_letter_code
_entity_poly.pdbx_strand_id
1 'polypeptide(L)' 'MNLHALARARAERGEPPVRVGLIGAGKFGSMFLNQVPTSPLQVTAIADLSPDRARAACRTVGWDDERINATAFLEDG' A
#
# COMPACT_ATOMS: atom_id res chain seq x y z
N MET A 1 -13.15 -8.81 -13.83
CA MET A 1 -12.00 -7.89 -13.65
C MET A 1 -10.70 -8.69 -13.67
N ASN A 2 -9.65 -8.19 -14.33
CA ASN A 2 -8.40 -8.92 -14.58
C ASN A 2 -7.12 -8.21 -14.04
N LEU A 3 -7.26 -7.13 -13.25
CA LEU A 3 -6.13 -6.31 -12.78
C LEU A 3 -5.05 -7.14 -12.07
N HIS A 4 -5.43 -8.02 -11.15
CA HIS A 4 -4.47 -8.86 -10.41
C HIS A 4 -3.63 -9.74 -11.36
N ALA A 5 -4.28 -10.38 -12.33
CA ALA A 5 -3.59 -11.22 -13.31
C ALA A 5 -2.63 -10.40 -14.19
N LEU A 6 -3.06 -9.23 -14.66
CA LEU A 6 -2.24 -8.35 -15.49
C LEU A 6 -1.07 -7.72 -14.71
N ALA A 7 -1.28 -7.31 -13.46
CA ALA A 7 -0.23 -6.77 -12.59
C ALA A 7 0.81 -7.84 -12.23
N ARG A 8 0.38 -9.09 -12.00
CA ARG A 8 1.32 -10.21 -11.80
C ARG A 8 2.14 -10.49 -13.05
N ALA A 9 1.51 -10.59 -14.21
CA ALA A 9 2.22 -10.78 -15.49
C ALA A 9 3.20 -9.64 -15.77
N ARG A 10 2.88 -8.41 -15.35
CA ARG A 10 3.78 -7.25 -15.44
C ARG A 10 5.02 -7.40 -14.55
N ALA A 11 4.85 -7.85 -13.31
CA ALA A 11 5.96 -8.12 -12.39
C ALA A 11 6.87 -9.25 -12.92
N GLU A 12 6.29 -10.32 -13.48
CA GLU A 12 7.03 -11.43 -14.11
C GLU A 12 7.90 -10.99 -15.29
N ARG A 13 7.52 -9.91 -16.01
CA ARG A 13 8.32 -9.31 -17.08
C ARG A 13 9.40 -8.34 -16.58
N GLY A 14 9.53 -8.13 -15.26
CA GLY A 14 10.47 -7.17 -14.67
C GLY A 14 10.08 -5.70 -14.91
N GLU A 15 8.83 -5.42 -15.27
CA GLU A 15 8.35 -4.05 -15.46
C GLU A 15 8.01 -3.39 -14.12
N PRO A 16 8.11 -2.05 -14.00
CA PRO A 16 7.78 -1.34 -12.76
C PRO A 16 6.35 -1.65 -12.29
N PRO A 17 6.10 -1.93 -11.01
CA PRO A 17 4.79 -2.39 -10.52
C PRO A 17 3.70 -1.33 -10.69
N VAL A 18 2.44 -1.77 -10.61
CA VAL A 18 1.30 -0.84 -10.52
C VAL A 18 1.35 -0.16 -9.15
N ARG A 19 1.45 1.16 -9.16
CA ARG A 19 1.54 1.99 -7.95
C ARG A 19 0.16 2.42 -7.48
N VAL A 20 -0.04 2.38 -6.16
CA VAL A 20 -1.29 2.74 -5.50
C VAL A 20 -1.05 3.90 -4.53
N GLY A 21 -1.86 4.94 -4.67
CA GLY A 21 -2.08 5.93 -3.62
C GLY A 21 -3.33 5.54 -2.83
N LEU A 22 -3.22 5.41 -1.52
CA LEU A 22 -4.35 5.14 -0.64
C LEU A 22 -4.76 6.42 0.08
N ILE A 23 -6.06 6.75 0.08
CA ILE A 23 -6.60 7.87 0.86
C ILE A 23 -7.41 7.28 2.01
N GLY A 24 -6.90 7.43 3.23
CA GLY A 24 -7.46 6.91 4.46
C GLY A 24 -6.99 5.49 4.80
N ALA A 25 -6.28 5.35 5.92
CA ALA A 25 -5.80 4.09 6.50
C ALA A 25 -6.73 3.56 7.62
N GLY A 26 -7.99 3.99 7.65
CA GLY A 26 -9.02 3.49 8.56
C GLY A 26 -9.41 2.02 8.32
N LYS A 27 -10.62 1.61 8.71
CA LYS A 27 -11.05 0.18 8.68
C LYS A 27 -10.85 -0.50 7.32
N PHE A 28 -11.33 0.11 6.25
CA PHE A 28 -11.23 -0.46 4.90
C PHE A 28 -9.82 -0.30 4.31
N GLY A 29 -9.16 0.83 4.57
CA GLY A 29 -7.76 1.03 4.20
C GLY A 29 -6.87 -0.06 4.79
N SER A 30 -7.02 -0.34 6.09
CA SER A 30 -6.29 -1.40 6.79
C SER A 30 -6.59 -2.80 6.21
N MET A 31 -7.84 -3.10 5.83
CA MET A 31 -8.17 -4.37 5.15
C MET A 31 -7.46 -4.52 3.81
N PHE A 32 -7.31 -3.42 3.06
CA PHE A 32 -6.54 -3.41 1.82
C PHE A 32 -5.03 -3.54 2.11
N LEU A 33 -4.49 -2.75 3.05
CA LEU A 33 -3.07 -2.76 3.43
C LEU A 33 -2.60 -4.16 3.89
N ASN A 34 -3.44 -4.93 4.58
CA ASN A 34 -3.14 -6.32 4.96
C ASN A 34 -2.86 -7.23 3.75
N GLN A 35 -3.48 -6.98 2.61
CA GLN A 35 -3.29 -7.78 1.39
C GLN A 35 -2.08 -7.32 0.56
N VAL A 36 -1.58 -6.11 0.77
CA VAL A 36 -0.50 -5.53 -0.05
C VAL A 36 0.76 -6.40 -0.09
N PRO A 37 1.27 -6.96 1.04
CA PRO A 37 2.49 -7.77 1.03
C PRO A 37 2.44 -9.01 0.12
N THR A 38 1.24 -9.53 -0.16
CA THR A 38 1.04 -10.70 -1.03
C THR A 38 0.44 -10.34 -2.39
N SER A 39 0.23 -9.05 -2.65
CA SER A 39 -0.32 -8.54 -3.90
C SER A 39 0.78 -8.12 -4.89
N PRO A 40 0.50 -8.09 -6.20
CA PRO A 40 1.41 -7.52 -7.20
C PRO A 40 1.38 -5.98 -7.25
N LEU A 41 0.70 -5.33 -6.29
CA LEU A 41 0.56 -3.88 -6.21
C LEU A 41 1.56 -3.29 -5.22
N GLN A 42 2.04 -2.09 -5.51
CA GLN A 42 2.91 -1.34 -4.62
C GLN A 42 2.18 -0.09 -4.12
N VAL A 43 1.92 0.00 -2.81
CA VAL A 43 1.48 1.26 -2.21
C VAL A 43 2.69 2.17 -2.07
N THR A 44 2.63 3.36 -2.68
CA THR A 44 3.73 4.33 -2.65
C THR A 44 3.41 5.56 -1.82
N ALA A 45 2.11 5.84 -1.60
CA ALA A 45 1.67 6.97 -0.80
C ALA A 45 0.38 6.62 -0.04
N ILE A 46 0.27 7.11 1.18
CA ILE A 46 -0.92 7.07 2.00
C ILE A 46 -1.22 8.49 2.48
N ALA A 47 -2.36 9.04 2.05
CA ALA A 47 -2.88 10.30 2.57
C ALA A 47 -3.86 9.99 3.70
N ASP A 48 -3.63 10.53 4.89
CA ASP A 48 -4.50 10.35 6.06
C ASP A 48 -4.43 11.58 6.96
N LEU A 49 -5.56 11.96 7.57
CA LEU A 49 -5.63 13.08 8.53
C LEU A 49 -4.68 12.89 9.74
N SER A 50 -4.20 11.67 9.98
CA SER A 50 -3.14 11.40 10.94
C SER A 50 -2.11 10.43 10.34
N PRO A 51 -1.00 10.94 9.78
CA PRO A 51 0.09 10.12 9.24
C PRO A 51 0.62 9.08 10.24
N ASP A 52 0.69 9.41 11.52
CA ASP A 52 1.15 8.49 12.56
C ASP A 52 0.16 7.35 12.82
N ARG A 53 -1.15 7.61 12.77
CA ARG A 53 -2.17 6.55 12.83
C ARG A 53 -2.08 5.65 11.61
N ALA A 54 -1.83 6.20 10.42
CA ALA A 54 -1.64 5.41 9.22
C ALA A 54 -0.40 4.49 9.32
N ARG A 55 0.73 4.99 9.84
CA ARG A 55 1.92 4.16 10.12
C ARG A 55 1.60 3.06 11.14
N ALA A 56 0.87 3.38 12.20
CA ALA A 56 0.47 2.39 13.20
C ALA A 56 -0.47 1.32 12.62
N ALA A 57 -1.37 1.69 11.71
CA ALA A 57 -2.23 0.76 10.99
C ALA A 57 -1.40 -0.20 10.13
N CYS A 58 -0.41 0.28 9.37
CA CYS A 58 0.53 -0.56 8.62
C CYS A 58 1.22 -1.59 9.52
N ARG A 59 1.76 -1.17 10.68
CA ARG A 59 2.37 -2.09 11.65
C ARG A 59 1.37 -3.12 12.19
N THR A 60 0.15 -2.67 12.50
CA THR A 60 -0.91 -3.55 13.01
C THR A 60 -1.28 -4.65 12.03
N VAL A 61 -1.25 -4.36 10.73
CA VAL A 61 -1.49 -5.36 9.67
C VAL A 61 -0.22 -6.12 9.25
N GLY A 62 0.88 -5.99 10.00
CA GLY A 62 2.08 -6.79 9.84
C GLY A 62 3.08 -6.26 8.79
N TRP A 63 2.99 -5.00 8.37
CA TRP A 63 4.06 -4.42 7.56
C TRP A 63 5.35 -4.26 8.37
N ASP A 64 6.45 -4.65 7.75
CA ASP A 64 7.81 -4.37 8.21
C ASP A 64 8.16 -2.88 8.08
N ASP A 65 9.22 -2.46 8.79
CA ASP A 65 9.69 -1.08 8.77
C ASP A 65 10.23 -0.66 7.39
N GLU A 66 10.75 -1.59 6.59
CA GLU A 66 11.26 -1.30 5.25
C GLU A 66 10.12 -0.80 4.33
N ARG A 67 9.00 -1.52 4.29
CA ARG A 67 7.82 -1.15 3.49
C ARG A 67 7.21 0.16 3.99
N ILE A 68 7.16 0.36 5.31
CA ILE A 68 6.67 1.62 5.90
C ILE A 68 7.58 2.79 5.48
N ASN A 69 8.90 2.64 5.58
CA ASN A 69 9.87 3.68 5.22
C ASN A 69 9.88 3.98 3.71
N ALA A 70 9.55 2.99 2.87
CA ALA A 70 9.38 3.16 1.43
C ALA A 70 8.05 3.82 1.02
N THR A 71 7.14 4.06 1.96
CA THR A 71 5.82 4.65 1.71
C THR A 71 5.77 6.10 2.17
N ALA A 72 5.34 7.01 1.29
CA ALA A 72 5.09 8.39 1.69
C ALA A 72 3.80 8.46 2.53
N PHE A 73 3.83 9.18 3.65
CA PHE A 73 2.65 9.47 4.46
C PHE A 73 2.41 10.97 4.42
N LEU A 74 1.20 11.37 4.02
CA LEU A 74 0.83 12.76 3.77
C LEU A 74 -0.39 13.13 4.64
N GLU A 75 -0.37 14.32 5.23
CA GLU A 75 -1.50 14.85 6.02
C GLU A 75 -2.50 15.61 5.13
N ASP A 76 -2.00 16.21 4.05
CA ASP A 76 -2.74 16.89 2.99
C ASP A 76 -2.30 16.39 1.59
N GLY A 77 -3.13 16.63 0.57
CA GLY A 77 -2.93 16.16 -0.81
C GLY A 77 -3.00 17.28 -1.82
#